data_AF-A0A7L4TLP5-F1
#
_entry.id   AF-A0A7L4TLP5-F1
#
_cell.length_a   1.000
_cell.length_b   1.000
_cell.length_c   1.000
_cell.angle_alpha   90.00
_cell.angle_beta   90.00
_cell.angle_gamma   90.00
#
_symmetry.space_group_name_H-M   'P 1'
#
loop_
_entity.id
_entity.type
_entity.pdbx_description
1 polymer ?
#
loop_
_entity_poly.entity_id
_entity_poly.type
_entity_poly.pdbx_seq_one_letter_code
_entity_poly.pdbx_strand_id
1 'polypeptide(L)'
;MEWIKKALELIESGQVEEGLAALSKSEKSADHDQKFAIAEVYYELGHLKETERIVNELLALYPDEGSLIIFAAEVMIDGDKEDEAIEWLLEIKEDDPTYLQAQL
;
A
#
# COMPACT_ATOMS: atom_id res chain seq x y z
N MET A 1 -4.57 -13.37 5.68
CA MET A 1 -5.41 -12.53 6.57
C MET A 1 -5.26 -12.85 8.05
N GLU A 2 -5.31 -14.12 8.50
CA GLU A 2 -5.23 -14.45 9.95
C GLU A 2 -3.94 -13.93 10.64
N TRP A 3 -2.82 -13.90 9.91
CA TRP A 3 -1.55 -13.37 10.41
C TRP A 3 -1.49 -11.83 10.45
N ILE A 4 -2.20 -11.12 9.56
CA ILE A 4 -2.36 -9.66 9.62
C ILE A 4 -3.10 -9.31 10.91
N LYS A 5 -4.23 -9.99 11.13
CA LYS A 5 -5.03 -9.80 12.35
C LYS A 5 -4.19 -10.04 13.60
N LYS A 6 -3.39 -11.10 13.63
CA LYS A 6 -2.49 -11.39 14.75
C LYS A 6 -1.41 -10.31 14.95
N ALA A 7 -0.85 -9.77 13.88
CA ALA A 7 0.11 -8.68 13.95
C ALA A 7 -0.55 -7.39 14.52
N LEU A 8 -1.76 -7.07 14.07
CA LEU A 8 -2.54 -5.94 14.58
C LEU A 8 -2.92 -6.13 16.06
N GLU A 9 -3.35 -7.32 16.47
CA GLU A 9 -3.64 -7.62 17.88
C GLU A 9 -2.42 -7.42 18.79
N LEU A 10 -1.21 -7.76 18.32
CA LEU A 10 0.04 -7.49 19.04
C LEU A 10 0.32 -5.98 19.13
N ILE A 11 0.06 -5.22 18.07
CA ILE A 11 0.24 -3.77 18.08
C ILE A 11 -0.74 -3.11 19.05
N GLU A 12 -2.01 -3.47 18.99
CA GLU A 12 -3.07 -2.97 19.87
C GLU A 12 -2.84 -3.32 21.34
N SER A 13 -2.19 -4.45 21.64
CA SER A 13 -1.81 -4.85 23.00
C SER A 13 -0.57 -4.13 23.55
N GLY A 14 0.05 -3.25 22.74
CA GLY A 14 1.27 -2.52 23.07
C GLY A 14 2.57 -3.26 22.72
N GLN A 15 2.49 -4.48 22.15
CA GLN A 15 3.62 -5.26 21.65
C GLN A 15 3.97 -4.86 20.20
N VAL A 16 4.18 -3.56 19.97
CA VAL A 16 4.35 -2.96 18.63
C VAL A 16 5.50 -3.61 17.85
N GLU A 17 6.67 -3.78 18.46
CA GLU A 17 7.82 -4.38 17.79
C GLU A 17 7.57 -5.83 17.36
N GLU A 18 6.88 -6.62 18.19
CA GLU A 18 6.54 -8.01 17.87
C GLU A 18 5.52 -8.09 16.73
N GLY A 19 4.51 -7.22 16.74
CA GLY A 19 3.52 -7.12 15.67
C GLY A 19 4.15 -6.74 14.33
N LEU A 20 5.02 -5.72 14.31
CA LEU A 20 5.75 -5.31 13.10
C LEU A 20 6.70 -6.41 12.60
N ALA A 21 7.39 -7.09 13.51
CA ALA A 21 8.25 -8.22 13.15
C ALA A 21 7.44 -9.39 12.54
N ALA A 22 6.24 -9.66 13.06
CA ALA A 22 5.34 -10.67 12.50
C ALA A 22 4.83 -10.28 11.10
N LEU A 23 4.52 -9.00 10.88
CA LEU A 23 4.09 -8.48 9.59
C LEU A 23 5.22 -8.61 8.55
N SER A 24 6.42 -8.13 8.88
CA SER A 24 7.62 -8.23 8.02
C SER A 24 8.00 -9.69 7.71
N LYS A 25 7.83 -10.60 8.66
CA LYS A 25 8.09 -12.03 8.42
C LYS A 25 7.09 -12.61 7.42
N SER A 26 5.82 -12.26 7.54
CA SER A 26 4.76 -12.75 6.67
C SER A 26 4.93 -12.24 5.24
N GLU A 27 5.36 -10.99 5.09
CA GLU A 27 5.64 -10.35 3.80
C GLU A 27 6.62 -11.14 2.92
N LYS A 28 7.66 -11.76 3.52
CA LYS A 28 8.70 -12.49 2.77
C LYS A 28 8.16 -13.71 2.00
N SER A 29 7.01 -14.22 2.38
CA SER A 29 6.35 -15.37 1.74
C SER A 29 4.97 -15.02 1.18
N ALA A 30 4.59 -13.75 1.21
CA ALA A 30 3.30 -13.27 0.73
C ALA A 30 3.24 -13.28 -0.80
N ASP A 31 2.08 -13.67 -1.33
CA ASP A 31 1.72 -13.42 -2.72
C ASP A 31 1.40 -11.92 -2.93
N HIS A 32 1.12 -11.52 -4.17
CA HIS A 32 0.93 -10.11 -4.51
C HIS A 32 -0.28 -9.48 -3.81
N ASP A 33 -1.41 -10.18 -3.73
CA ASP A 33 -2.62 -9.71 -3.04
C ASP A 33 -2.37 -9.55 -1.54
N GLN A 34 -1.66 -10.51 -0.93
CA GLN A 34 -1.26 -10.44 0.47
C GLN A 34 -0.27 -9.31 0.72
N LYS A 35 0.67 -9.06 -0.19
CA LYS A 35 1.59 -7.92 -0.12
C LYS A 35 0.83 -6.60 -0.17
N PHE A 36 -0.16 -6.47 -1.04
CA PHE A 36 -1.01 -5.28 -1.10
C PHE A 36 -1.70 -5.04 0.25
N ALA A 37 -2.33 -6.07 0.84
CA ALA A 37 -2.94 -5.96 2.16
C ALA A 37 -1.94 -5.62 3.28
N ILE A 38 -0.67 -6.06 3.17
CA ILE A 38 0.40 -5.63 4.11
C ILE A 38 0.73 -4.16 3.93
N ALA A 39 0.77 -3.68 2.70
CA ALA A 39 1.07 -2.28 2.40
C ALA A 39 -0.02 -1.36 2.95
N GLU A 40 -1.30 -1.73 2.82
CA GLU A 40 -2.43 -1.03 3.46
C GLU A 40 -2.25 -0.97 4.99
N VAL A 41 -1.88 -2.09 5.62
CA VAL A 41 -1.64 -2.11 7.07
C VAL A 41 -0.46 -1.24 7.47
N TYR A 42 0.67 -1.29 6.74
CA TYR A 42 1.79 -0.39 7.01
C TYR A 42 1.37 1.08 6.85
N TYR A 43 0.54 1.38 5.86
CA TYR A 43 0.05 2.72 5.59
C TYR A 43 -0.82 3.24 6.74
N GLU A 44 -1.80 2.45 7.20
CA GLU A 44 -2.64 2.77 8.35
C GLU A 44 -1.84 2.99 9.65
N LEU A 45 -0.70 2.31 9.78
CA LEU A 45 0.22 2.44 10.91
C LEU A 45 1.23 3.61 10.75
N GLY A 46 1.21 4.33 9.62
CA GLY A 46 2.13 5.44 9.32
C GLY A 46 3.53 5.01 8.86
N HIS A 47 3.72 3.75 8.50
CA HIS A 47 4.98 3.20 7.99
C HIS A 47 5.13 3.41 6.48
N LEU A 48 5.14 4.69 6.06
CA LEU A 48 5.12 5.08 4.64
C LEU A 48 6.29 4.51 3.82
N LYS A 49 7.47 4.32 4.42
CA LYS A 49 8.64 3.76 3.71
C LYS A 49 8.41 2.30 3.31
N GLU A 50 7.86 1.50 4.21
CA GLU A 50 7.52 0.11 3.97
C GLU A 50 6.39 0.01 2.96
N THR A 51 5.37 0.87 3.08
CA THR A 51 4.28 0.97 2.11
C THR A 51 4.80 1.29 0.71
N GLU A 52 5.56 2.38 0.54
CA GLU A 52 6.13 2.78 -0.75
C GLU A 52 6.94 1.65 -1.39
N ARG A 53 7.75 0.92 -0.60
CA ARG A 53 8.56 -0.19 -1.14
C ARG A 53 7.67 -1.29 -1.73
N ILE A 54 6.62 -1.69 -1.01
CA ILE A 54 5.75 -2.78 -1.46
C ILE A 54 4.91 -2.32 -2.66
N VAL A 55 4.35 -1.11 -2.60
CA VAL A 55 3.55 -0.55 -3.69
C VAL A 55 4.36 -0.41 -4.98
N ASN A 56 5.60 0.09 -4.89
CA ASN A 56 6.50 0.16 -6.05
C ASN A 56 6.87 -1.22 -6.62
N GLU A 57 7.05 -2.23 -5.75
CA GLU A 57 7.27 -3.61 -6.20
C GLU A 57 6.06 -4.13 -7.00
N LEU A 58 4.85 -3.90 -6.48
CA LEU A 58 3.61 -4.32 -7.14
C LEU A 58 3.38 -3.56 -8.44
N LEU A 59 3.63 -2.25 -8.48
CA LEU A 59 3.47 -1.43 -9.69
C LEU A 59 4.41 -1.85 -10.81
N ALA A 60 5.63 -2.29 -10.47
CA ALA A 60 6.55 -2.84 -11.47
C ALA A 60 6.00 -4.11 -12.15
N LEU A 61 5.09 -4.84 -11.48
CA LEU A 61 4.44 -6.05 -11.98
C LEU A 61 3.08 -5.75 -12.63
N TYR A 62 2.37 -4.76 -12.11
CA TYR A 62 1.01 -4.37 -12.50
C TYR A 62 0.93 -2.86 -12.77
N PRO A 63 1.63 -2.35 -13.80
CA PRO A 63 1.75 -0.90 -14.04
C PRO A 63 0.45 -0.25 -14.52
N ASP A 64 -0.52 -1.05 -15.01
CA ASP A 64 -1.81 -0.57 -15.52
C ASP A 64 -2.98 -0.86 -14.55
N GLU A 65 -2.70 -1.34 -13.33
CA GLU A 65 -3.74 -1.62 -12.34
C GLU A 65 -4.17 -0.31 -11.66
N GLY A 66 -5.27 0.28 -12.12
CA GLY A 66 -5.76 1.57 -11.65
C GLY A 66 -5.90 1.65 -10.13
N SER A 67 -6.40 0.60 -9.48
CA SER A 67 -6.56 0.57 -8.01
C SER A 67 -5.22 0.68 -7.27
N LEU A 68 -4.16 0.10 -7.83
CA LEU A 68 -2.81 0.17 -7.28
C LEU A 68 -2.17 1.54 -7.55
N ILE A 69 -2.43 2.15 -8.71
CA ILE A 69 -1.98 3.52 -9.03
C ILE A 69 -2.61 4.53 -8.07
N ILE A 70 -3.92 4.41 -7.82
CA ILE A 70 -4.63 5.25 -6.84
C ILE A 70 -3.97 5.15 -5.47
N PHE A 71 -3.77 3.94 -4.97
CA PHE A 71 -3.15 3.74 -3.66
C PHE A 71 -1.71 4.28 -3.62
N ALA A 72 -0.93 4.11 -4.70
CA ALA A 72 0.40 4.68 -4.81
C ALA A 72 0.38 6.21 -4.74
N ALA A 73 -0.56 6.85 -5.42
CA ALA A 73 -0.73 8.30 -5.38
C ALA A 73 -1.09 8.80 -3.98
N GLU A 74 -1.99 8.12 -3.25
CA GLU A 74 -2.31 8.43 -1.85
C GLU A 74 -1.06 8.37 -0.96
N VAL A 75 -0.27 7.31 -1.10
CA VAL A 75 0.99 7.13 -0.37
C VAL A 75 2.00 8.24 -0.71
N MET A 76 2.07 8.65 -1.97
CA MET A 76 2.95 9.72 -2.43
C MET A 76 2.53 11.09 -1.90
N ILE A 77 1.23 11.39 -1.87
CA ILE A 77 0.69 12.63 -1.29
C ILE A 77 1.06 12.73 0.19
N ASP A 78 0.84 11.66 0.96
CA ASP A 78 1.21 11.61 2.37
C ASP A 78 2.74 11.65 2.60
N GLY A 79 3.52 11.28 1.57
CA GLY A 79 4.97 11.36 1.52
C GLY A 79 5.54 12.69 1.02
N ASP A 80 4.72 13.75 0.91
CA ASP A 80 5.08 15.08 0.38
C ASP A 80 5.51 15.07 -1.12
N LYS A 81 5.03 14.09 -1.91
CA LYS A 81 5.28 13.96 -3.35
C LYS A 81 4.00 14.16 -4.18
N GLU A 82 3.19 15.13 -3.77
CA GLU A 82 1.87 15.41 -4.36
C GLU A 82 1.95 15.72 -5.87
N ASP A 83 2.93 16.51 -6.31
CA ASP A 83 3.08 16.86 -7.73
C ASP A 83 3.27 15.61 -8.62
N GLU A 84 4.13 14.68 -8.18
CA GLU A 84 4.37 13.41 -8.88
C GLU A 84 3.13 12.50 -8.83
N ALA A 85 2.40 12.50 -7.71
CA ALA A 85 1.17 11.71 -7.56
C ALA A 85 0.10 12.16 -8.56
N ILE A 86 -0.08 13.48 -8.73
CA ILE A 86 -1.05 14.03 -9.69
C ILE A 86 -0.70 13.60 -11.11
N GLU A 87 0.58 13.63 -11.51
CA GLU A 87 0.99 13.16 -12.84
C GLU A 87 0.57 11.71 -13.08
N TRP A 88 0.72 10.84 -12.08
CA TRP A 88 0.34 9.44 -12.18
C TRP A 88 -1.16 9.23 -12.26
N LEU A 89 -1.94 9.98 -11.48
CA LEU A 89 -3.40 9.93 -11.50
C LEU A 89 -3.96 10.34 -12.87
N LEU A 90 -3.32 11.31 -13.55
CA LEU A 90 -3.73 11.76 -14.88
C LEU A 90 -3.47 10.74 -16.00
N GLU A 91 -2.63 9.74 -15.78
CA GLU A 91 -2.37 8.66 -16.73
C GLU A 91 -3.43 7.54 -16.66
N ILE A 92 -4.29 7.54 -15.64
CA ILE A 92 -5.42 6.61 -15.56
C ILE A 92 -6.40 6.94 -16.69
N LYS A 93 -6.70 5.94 -17.53
CA LYS A 93 -7.51 6.10 -18.75
C LYS A 93 -8.99 6.27 -18.41
N GLU A 94 -9.72 7.01 -19.26
CA GLU A 94 -11.16 7.26 -19.10
C GLU A 94 -12.04 5.99 -19.02
N ASP A 95 -11.57 4.87 -19.59
CA ASP A 95 -12.26 3.58 -19.58
C ASP A 95 -11.90 2.68 -18.38
N ASP A 96 -10.95 3.11 -17.55
CA ASP A 96 -10.59 2.41 -16.31
C ASP A 96 -11.69 2.60 -15.24
N PRO A 97 -12.08 1.54 -14.50
CA PRO A 97 -13.06 1.66 -13.42
C PRO A 97 -12.72 2.69 -12.34
N THR A 98 -11.43 2.99 -12.16
CA THR A 98 -10.90 3.93 -11.16
C THR A 98 -10.76 5.35 -11.69
N TYR A 99 -11.05 5.61 -12.97
CA TYR A 99 -10.88 6.93 -13.59
C TYR A 99 -11.54 8.06 -12.78
N LEU A 100 -12.79 7.87 -12.32
CA LEU A 100 -13.47 8.88 -11.53
C LEU A 100 -12.80 9.16 -10.19
N GLN A 101 -12.20 8.14 -9.57
CA GLN A 101 -11.47 8.29 -8.32
C GLN A 101 -10.16 9.06 -8.54
N ALA A 102 -9.52 8.87 -9.68
CA ALA A 102 -8.29 9.58 -10.05
C ALA A 102 -8.45 11.10 -10.24
N GLN A 103 -9.69 11.59 -10.35
CA GLN A 103 -10.00 13.00 -10.63
C GLN A 103 -10.51 13.76 -9.40
N LEU A 104 -10.62 13.10 -8.24
CA LEU A 104 -11.11 13.68 -6.98
C LEU A 104 -10.01 14.43 -6.23
#